data_AF-A0A1G6IGE1-F1
#
_entry.id   AF-A0A1G6IGE1-F1
#
_cell.length_a   1.000
_cell.length_b   1.000
_cell.length_c   1.000
_cell.angle_alpha   90.00
_cell.angle_beta   90.00
_cell.angle_gamma   90.00
#
_symmetry.space_group_name_H-M   'P 1'
#
loop_
_entity.id
_entity.type
_entity.pdbx_description
1 polymer ?
#
loop_
_entity_poly.entity_id
_entity_poly.type
_entity_poly.pdbx_seq_one_letter_code
_entity_poly.pdbx_strand_id
1 'polypeptide(L)' 'MAEDDPIKIKKHTTEHIPDSGSYGVHFADRDSVYFYFDDNAGRRSIRMVDTSEQALERAKEFARTERERMNDERD' A
#
# COMPACT_ATOMS: atom_id res chain seq x y z
N MET A 1 -21.03 -9.23 14.45
CA MET A 1 -19.84 -8.78 15.23
C MET A 1 -18.92 -8.17 14.20
N ALA A 2 -18.64 -6.87 14.28
CA ALA A 2 -18.07 -6.10 13.19
C ALA A 2 -16.79 -6.78 12.66
N GLU A 3 -16.85 -7.14 11.39
CA GLU A 3 -15.81 -7.81 10.63
C GLU A 3 -14.56 -6.93 10.65
N ASP A 4 -13.52 -7.35 11.37
CA ASP A 4 -12.22 -6.70 11.26
C ASP A 4 -11.73 -6.99 9.84
N ASP A 5 -11.78 -5.96 8.98
CA ASP A 5 -11.36 -6.11 7.58
C ASP A 5 -9.94 -6.69 7.56
N PRO A 6 -9.73 -7.89 7.00
CA PRO A 6 -8.47 -8.61 7.12
C PRO A 6 -7.32 -7.88 6.41
N ILE A 7 -7.63 -6.88 5.57
CA ILE A 7 -6.68 -6.17 4.75
C ILE A 7 -6.82 -4.66 4.95
N LYS A 8 -5.83 -4.04 5.60
CA LYS A 8 -5.82 -2.59 5.93
C LYS A 8 -4.70 -1.86 5.19
N ILE A 9 -5.02 -0.75 4.53
CA ILE A 9 -4.00 0.12 3.90
C ILE A 9 -3.62 1.24 4.88
N LYS A 10 -2.32 1.38 5.18
CA LYS A 10 -1.78 2.47 6.01
C LYS A 10 -0.75 3.28 5.24
N LYS A 11 -0.86 4.60 5.32
CA LYS A 11 0.16 5.52 4.80
C LYS A 11 1.27 5.68 5.84
N HIS A 12 2.50 5.48 5.42
CA HIS A 12 3.71 5.78 6.19
C HIS A 12 4.44 6.94 5.51
N THR A 13 4.57 8.06 6.20
CA THR A 13 5.35 9.21 5.73
C THR A 13 6.69 9.25 6.45
N THR A 14 7.75 9.60 5.74
CA THR A 14 9.07 9.78 6.35
C THR A 14 9.15 11.19 6.92
N GLU A 15 9.13 11.35 8.26
CA GLU A 15 9.14 12.69 8.90
C GLU A 15 10.32 13.57 8.46
N HIS A 16 11.46 12.96 8.13
CA HIS A 16 12.67 13.66 7.69
C HIS A 16 12.78 13.85 6.17
N ILE A 17 11.91 13.21 5.37
CA ILE A 17 11.90 13.34 3.90
C ILE A 17 10.47 13.69 3.49
N PRO A 18 10.14 14.99 3.40
CA PRO A 18 8.82 15.42 2.95
C PRO A 18 8.56 14.84 1.56
N ASP A 19 7.28 14.55 1.29
CA ASP A 19 6.80 14.04 0.00
C ASP A 19 7.27 12.62 -0.35
N SER A 20 7.86 11.88 0.60
CA SER A 20 8.25 10.48 0.42
C SER A 20 7.67 9.59 1.52
N GLY A 21 7.40 8.34 1.16
CA GLY A 21 6.83 7.38 2.07
C GLY A 21 6.47 6.07 1.40
N SER A 22 5.53 5.36 2.01
CA SER A 22 4.97 4.13 1.48
C SER A 22 3.51 3.95 1.88
N TYR A 23 2.76 3.21 1.08
CA TYR A 23 1.49 2.64 1.46
C TYR A 23 1.69 1.16 1.82
N GLY A 24 1.43 0.79 3.07
CA GLY A 24 1.48 -0.58 3.56
C GLY A 24 0.12 -1.24 3.50
N VAL A 25 0.01 -2.37 2.81
CA VAL A 25 -1.14 -3.28 2.83
C VAL A 25 -0.87 -4.32 3.90
N HIS A 26 -1.58 -4.22 5.02
CA HIS A 26 -1.42 -5.07 6.19
C HIS A 26 -2.43 -6.20 6.19
N PHE A 27 -1.95 -7.42 6.38
CA PHE A 27 -2.74 -8.63 6.51
C PHE A 27 -2.76 -9.09 7.97
N ALA A 28 -3.82 -9.78 8.39
CA ALA A 28 -3.90 -10.35 9.74
C ALA A 28 -3.09 -11.65 9.87
N ASP A 29 -2.95 -12.39 8.78
CA ASP A 29 -2.42 -13.76 8.74
C ASP A 29 -1.00 -13.86 8.18
N ARG A 30 -0.46 -12.78 7.58
CA ARG A 30 0.85 -12.79 6.90
C ARG A 30 1.51 -11.41 6.87
N ASP A 31 2.73 -11.37 6.30
CA ASP A 31 3.51 -10.14 6.17
C ASP A 31 2.83 -9.05 5.33
N SER A 32 3.11 -7.81 5.70
CA SER A 32 2.58 -6.62 5.03
C SER A 32 3.36 -6.30 3.75
N VAL A 33 2.66 -5.82 2.73
CA VAL A 33 3.25 -5.43 1.44
C VAL A 33 3.31 -3.91 1.32
N TYR A 34 4.45 -3.36 0.92
CA TYR A 34 4.68 -1.91 0.89
C TYR A 34 4.88 -1.38 -0.52
N PHE A 35 4.19 -0.29 -0.83
CA PHE A 35 4.29 0.44 -2.09
C PHE A 35 4.93 1.80 -1.83
N TYR A 36 6.18 1.97 -2.23
CA TYR A 36 6.97 3.18 -1.96
C TYR A 36 6.69 4.29 -2.96
N PHE A 37 6.74 5.54 -2.48
CA PHE A 37 6.55 6.73 -3.31
C PHE A 37 7.51 7.86 -2.97
N ASP A 38 7.72 8.75 -3.95
CA ASP A 38 8.34 10.06 -3.78
C ASP A 38 7.73 11.05 -4.78
N ASP A 39 7.04 12.09 -4.29
CA ASP A 39 6.44 13.10 -5.17
C ASP A 39 7.46 14.12 -5.68
N ASN A 40 8.67 14.17 -5.10
CA ASN A 40 9.76 14.95 -5.66
C ASN A 40 10.31 14.27 -6.92
N ALA A 41 10.08 14.88 -8.08
CA ALA A 41 10.46 14.32 -9.38
C ALA A 41 11.95 13.97 -9.48
N GLY A 42 12.85 14.80 -8.93
CA GLY A 42 14.28 14.54 -8.97
C GLY A 42 14.68 13.30 -8.17
N ARG A 43 14.18 13.16 -6.94
CA ARG A 43 14.42 11.97 -6.10
C ARG A 43 13.73 10.73 -6.67
N ARG A 44 12.52 10.89 -7.19
CA ARG A 44 11.74 9.82 -7.83
C ARG A 44 12.49 9.21 -9.01
N SER A 45 13.07 10.03 -9.88
CA SER A 45 13.86 9.55 -11.03
C SER A 45 15.09 8.75 -10.62
N ILE A 46 15.69 9.06 -9.45
CA ILE A 46 16.86 8.32 -8.93
C ILE A 46 16.43 7.01 -8.28
N ARG A 47 15.34 7.05 -7.49
CA ARG A 47 14.85 5.90 -6.73
C ARG A 47 13.99 4.93 -7.56
N MET A 48 13.55 5.35 -8.75
CA MET A 48 12.64 4.59 -9.62
C MET A 48 11.37 4.14 -8.88
N VAL A 49 10.83 5.02 -8.02
CA VAL A 49 9.59 4.80 -7.29
C VAL A 49 8.42 5.53 -7.94
N ASP A 50 7.21 5.23 -7.50
CA ASP A 50 5.98 5.84 -8.00
C ASP A 50 5.73 7.22 -7.37
N THR A 51 4.76 7.96 -7.91
CA THR A 51 4.14 9.09 -7.16
C THR A 51 3.28 8.55 -6.01
N SER A 52 2.94 9.42 -5.05
CA SER A 52 2.04 9.02 -3.96
C SER A 52 0.69 8.54 -4.46
N GLU A 53 0.19 9.11 -5.56
CA GLU A 53 -1.07 8.70 -6.18
C GLU A 53 -0.98 7.31 -6.80
N GLN A 54 0.06 7.07 -7.59
CA GLN A 54 0.32 5.77 -8.24
C GLN A 54 0.55 4.67 -7.20
N ALA A 55 1.34 4.93 -6.15
CA ALA A 55 1.56 3.95 -5.09
C ALA A 55 0.28 3.63 -4.32
N LEU A 56 -0.59 4.63 -4.09
CA LEU A 56 -1.89 4.40 -3.46
C LEU A 56 -2.82 3.57 -4.35
N GLU A 57 -2.86 3.86 -5.64
CA GLU A 57 -3.68 3.11 -6.60
C GLU A 57 -3.25 1.63 -6.64
N ARG A 58 -1.95 1.37 -6.73
CA ARG A 58 -1.40 0.00 -6.67
C ARG A 58 -1.69 -0.70 -5.35
N ALA A 59 -1.59 0.00 -4.23
CA ALA A 59 -1.95 -0.56 -2.92
C ALA A 59 -3.44 -0.92 -2.84
N LYS A 60 -4.32 -0.09 -3.40
CA LYS A 60 -5.77 -0.35 -3.46
C LYS A 60 -6.10 -1.53 -4.37
N GLU A 61 -5.52 -1.57 -5.57
CA GLU A 61 -5.71 -2.65 -6.52
C GLU A 61 -5.25 -3.98 -5.91
N PHE A 62 -4.06 -4.00 -5.32
CA PHE A 62 -3.53 -5.18 -4.63
C PHE A 62 -4.44 -5.63 -3.48
N ALA A 63 -4.85 -4.71 -2.60
CA ALA A 63 -5.75 -5.03 -1.50
C ALA A 63 -7.09 -5.58 -2.02
N ARG A 64 -7.63 -5.02 -3.11
CA ARG A 64 -8.88 -5.51 -3.72
C ARG A 64 -8.73 -6.94 -4.25
N THR A 65 -7.68 -7.21 -5.05
CA THR A 65 -7.45 -8.55 -5.58
C THR A 65 -7.28 -9.59 -4.48
N GLU A 66 -6.58 -9.25 -3.40
CA GLU A 66 -6.43 -10.16 -2.26
C GLU A 66 -7.75 -10.38 -1.50
N ARG A 67 -8.60 -9.35 -1.37
CA ARG A 67 -9.95 -9.52 -0.81
C ARG A 67 -10.82 -10.42 -1.66
N GLU A 68 -10.76 -10.26 -2.99
CA GLU A 68 -11.50 -11.10 -3.94
C GLU A 68 -11.07 -12.56 -3.82
N ARG A 69 -9.75 -12.84 -3.72
CA ARG A 69 -9.22 -14.19 -3.47
C ARG A 69 -9.71 -14.79 -2.14
N MET A 70 -9.60 -14.02 -1.06
CA MET A 70 -10.06 -14.47 0.27
C MET A 70 -11.55 -14.78 0.33
N ASN A 71 -12.37 -14.10 -0.49
CA ASN A 71 -13.81 -14.37 -0.54
C ASN A 71 -14.13 -15.61 -1.39
N ASP A 72 -13.38 -15.85 -2.46
CA ASP A 72 -13.51 -17.05 -3.31
C ASP A 72 -13.10 -18.34 -2.57
N GLU A 73 -12.05 -18.30 -1.74
CA GLU A 73 -11.60 -19.44 -0.94
C GLU A 73 -12.52 -19.78 0.26
N ARG A 74 -13.49 -18.91 0.57
CA ARG A 74 -14.44 -19.09 1.68
C ARG A 74 -15.83 -19.56 1.24
N ASP A 75 -16.09 -19.61 -0.06
CA ASP A 75 -17.31 -20.15 -0.69
C ASP A 75 -17.17 -21.66 -0.97
#